data_AF-A0A374W933-F1
#
_entry.id   AF-A0A374W933-F1
#
_cell.length_a   1.000
_cell.length_b   1.000
_cell.length_c   1.000
_cell.angle_alpha   90.00
_cell.angle_beta   90.00
_cell.angle_gamma   90.00
#
_symmetry.space_group_name_H-M   'P 1'
#
loop_
_entity.id
_entity.type
_entity.pdbx_description
1 polymer ?
#
loop_
_entity_poly.entity_id
_entity_poly.type
_entity_poly.pdbx_seq_one_letter_code
_entity_poly.pdbx_strand_id
1 'polypeptide(L)'
;MNTSSYFKITILITASLSFIACDKEKENSHKTITFNVGFEELKTHQGIYKDKTNDKEEIFFVKTNFNPYIRFYDLSGKSTDSISLKQAEDSIGRIGRISIISKDSIIVISYHNRIMAGIKRNNSFYFKTDLSALSNLTNEDEYRFWGSFFPNSIIKENNAIFITTWDGKKEKGDTTFASNLEYYKYILKNRMHSPMLCKVESIFSNSPKIKFTLNEFYYNKSKSIKSYGASDKEYALLNNDLFFISAHDRNIYKLNFRTLEIEDTIPVIPSNYRIPEGIVFANDIKISEDILAEQELYKECRITNMLYNDKNHKYYIFLRTSKDFSSVDELGYPFKIYIYDNLFNKEREIVFNTDEYNPKAAMITSKGIMIEKITKDKEYGKRTFDFLDL
;
A
#
# COMPACT_ATOMS: atom_id res chain seq x y z
N MET A 1 20.88 -26.27 -66.64
CA MET A 1 21.04 -25.82 -65.23
C MET A 1 19.71 -25.27 -64.75
N ASN A 2 19.09 -25.90 -63.74
CA ASN A 2 17.71 -25.66 -63.32
C ASN A 2 17.61 -24.39 -62.45
N THR A 3 17.43 -23.24 -63.10
CA THR A 3 17.20 -21.94 -62.46
C THR A 3 15.95 -21.91 -61.56
N SER A 4 14.96 -22.76 -61.85
CA SER A 4 13.73 -22.90 -61.06
C SER A 4 13.97 -23.46 -59.64
N SER A 5 14.92 -24.38 -59.48
CA SER A 5 15.21 -24.98 -58.17
C SER A 5 15.93 -24.00 -57.24
N TYR A 6 16.84 -23.18 -57.77
CA TYR A 6 17.52 -22.15 -56.99
C TYR A 6 16.56 -21.08 -56.50
N PHE A 7 15.61 -20.64 -57.34
CA PHE A 7 14.64 -19.61 -56.93
C PHE A 7 13.73 -20.08 -55.78
N LYS A 8 13.30 -21.33 -55.81
CA LYS A 8 12.49 -21.92 -54.72
C LYS A 8 13.26 -22.05 -53.42
N ILE A 9 14.54 -22.43 -53.48
CA ILE A 9 15.41 -22.55 -52.30
C ILE A 9 15.69 -21.16 -51.71
N THR A 10 15.95 -20.15 -52.53
CA THR A 10 16.18 -18.77 -52.05
C THR A 10 14.94 -18.20 -51.36
N ILE A 11 13.74 -18.40 -51.91
CA ILE A 11 12.49 -17.95 -51.25
C ILE A 11 12.30 -18.64 -49.90
N LEU A 12 12.55 -19.95 -49.82
CA LEU A 12 12.45 -20.70 -48.56
C LEU A 12 13.46 -20.21 -47.52
N ILE A 13 14.71 -19.97 -47.90
CA ILE A 13 15.74 -19.45 -46.99
C ILE A 13 15.39 -18.03 -46.53
N THR A 14 14.91 -17.17 -47.44
CA THR A 14 14.54 -15.80 -47.11
C THR A 14 13.33 -15.78 -46.17
N ALA A 15 12.29 -16.57 -46.43
CA ALA A 15 11.14 -16.70 -45.55
C ALA A 15 11.53 -17.27 -44.17
N SER A 16 12.41 -18.28 -44.13
CA SER A 16 12.92 -18.85 -42.87
C SER A 16 13.72 -17.82 -42.07
N LEU A 17 14.55 -17.00 -42.74
CA LEU A 17 15.28 -15.90 -42.11
C LEU A 17 14.36 -14.77 -41.66
N SER A 18 13.26 -14.49 -42.37
CA SER A 18 12.23 -13.55 -41.93
C SER A 18 11.51 -14.02 -40.66
N PHE A 19 11.22 -15.33 -40.55
CA PHE A 19 10.62 -15.89 -39.34
C PHE A 19 11.60 -15.90 -38.16
N ILE A 20 12.88 -16.21 -38.40
CA ILE A 20 13.91 -16.16 -37.35
C ILE A 20 14.24 -14.70 -36.94
N ALA A 21 14.13 -13.73 -37.86
CA ALA A 21 14.27 -12.31 -37.56
C ALA A 21 13.05 -11.74 -36.81
N CYS A 22 11.83 -12.20 -37.12
CA CYS A 22 10.63 -11.83 -36.37
C CYS A 22 10.58 -12.42 -34.96
N ASP A 23 11.15 -13.61 -34.73
CA ASP A 23 11.22 -14.19 -33.38
C ASP A 23 12.39 -13.64 -32.54
N LYS A 24 13.41 -13.04 -33.16
CA LYS A 24 14.53 -12.40 -32.45
C LYS A 24 14.26 -10.96 -32.00
N GLU A 25 13.22 -10.29 -32.49
CA GLU A 25 12.77 -8.98 -31.98
C GLU A 25 11.67 -9.07 -30.92
N LYS A 26 11.29 -10.28 -30.50
CA LYS A 26 10.63 -10.53 -29.21
C LYS A 26 11.65 -10.84 -28.10
N GLU A 27 12.83 -10.24 -28.20
CA GLU A 27 13.64 -10.01 -27.00
C GLU A 27 12.84 -8.99 -26.18
N ASN A 28 12.09 -9.52 -25.19
CA ASN A 28 11.20 -8.79 -24.30
C ASN A 28 11.88 -7.52 -23.79
N SER A 29 11.64 -6.39 -24.45
CA SER A 29 12.06 -5.10 -23.94
C SER A 29 11.17 -4.81 -22.74
N HIS A 30 11.56 -5.30 -21.56
CA HIS A 30 11.05 -4.79 -20.31
C HIS A 30 11.25 -3.29 -20.36
N LYS A 31 10.16 -2.55 -20.57
CA LYS A 31 10.23 -1.11 -20.71
C LYS A 31 10.50 -0.54 -19.32
N THR A 32 11.78 -0.34 -19.02
CA THR A 32 12.22 0.25 -17.77
C THR A 32 12.03 1.76 -17.82
N ILE A 33 11.51 2.36 -16.74
CA ILE A 33 11.43 3.79 -16.53
C ILE A 33 12.18 4.13 -15.25
N THR A 34 12.95 5.22 -15.28
CA THR A 34 13.61 5.76 -14.08
C THR A 34 13.10 7.17 -13.78
N PHE A 35 12.72 7.40 -12.53
CA PHE A 35 12.31 8.70 -12.00
C PHE A 35 13.41 9.28 -11.13
N ASN A 36 13.82 10.52 -11.40
CA ASN A 36 14.78 11.25 -10.57
C ASN A 36 14.06 12.06 -9.49
N VAL A 37 13.62 11.37 -8.43
CA VAL A 37 12.92 11.95 -7.27
C VAL A 37 13.80 12.90 -6.46
N GLY A 38 15.10 12.68 -6.37
CA GLY A 38 16.03 13.57 -5.67
C GLY A 38 15.84 13.62 -4.14
N PHE A 39 15.21 12.61 -3.56
CA PHE A 39 15.11 12.38 -2.12
C PHE A 39 14.91 10.90 -1.80
N GLU A 40 15.26 10.49 -0.58
CA GLU A 40 14.82 9.22 -0.03
C GLU A 40 13.38 9.37 0.48
N GLU A 41 12.51 8.47 0.03
CA GLU A 41 11.08 8.49 0.31
C GLU A 41 10.73 7.34 1.28
N LEU A 42 9.75 7.55 2.16
CA LEU A 42 9.09 6.42 2.80
C LEU A 42 8.18 5.73 1.77
N LYS A 43 8.16 4.39 1.75
CA LYS A 43 7.56 3.53 0.70
C LYS A 43 6.07 3.81 0.36
N THR A 44 5.42 4.68 1.10
CA THR A 44 3.97 4.87 1.25
C THR A 44 3.52 6.21 0.67
N HIS A 45 4.39 6.87 -0.07
CA HIS A 45 4.26 8.27 -0.49
C HIS A 45 4.24 8.44 -2.01
N GLN A 46 4.14 7.34 -2.73
CA GLN A 46 3.99 7.32 -4.19
C GLN A 46 2.59 6.85 -4.61
N GLY A 47 2.23 7.17 -5.85
CA GLY A 47 0.99 6.70 -6.45
C GLY A 47 0.77 7.23 -7.86
N ILE A 48 -0.44 7.00 -8.36
CA ILE A 48 -0.88 7.48 -9.68
C ILE A 48 -1.93 8.56 -9.50
N TYR A 49 -1.73 9.68 -10.17
CA TYR A 49 -2.72 10.72 -10.38
C TYR A 49 -3.27 10.61 -11.81
N LYS A 50 -4.59 10.48 -11.94
CA LYS A 50 -5.29 10.54 -13.23
C LYS A 50 -6.10 11.83 -13.30
N ASP A 51 -5.71 12.72 -14.20
CA ASP A 51 -6.45 13.93 -14.46
C ASP A 51 -7.74 13.61 -15.22
N LYS A 52 -8.89 13.81 -14.55
CA LYS A 52 -10.21 13.52 -15.11
C LYS A 52 -10.57 14.38 -16.32
N THR A 53 -9.90 15.51 -16.53
CA THR A 53 -10.26 16.47 -17.58
C THR A 53 -9.64 16.15 -18.94
N ASN A 54 -8.46 15.52 -18.96
CA ASN A 54 -7.69 15.25 -20.18
C ASN A 54 -7.17 13.81 -20.26
N ASP A 55 -7.60 12.95 -19.33
CA ASP A 55 -7.17 11.54 -19.19
C ASP A 55 -5.64 11.38 -19.08
N LYS A 56 -4.94 12.42 -18.60
CA LYS A 56 -3.50 12.37 -18.41
C LYS A 56 -3.17 11.62 -17.13
N GLU A 57 -2.34 10.60 -17.27
CA GLU A 57 -1.78 9.83 -16.16
C GLU A 57 -0.41 10.36 -15.76
N GLU A 58 -0.23 10.61 -14.47
CA GLU A 58 1.04 11.05 -13.88
C GLU A 58 1.38 10.18 -12.65
N ILE A 59 2.66 9.87 -12.51
CA ILE A 59 3.20 9.22 -11.30
C ILE A 59 3.60 10.32 -10.34
N PHE A 60 3.22 10.21 -9.07
CA PHE A 60 3.65 11.14 -8.05
C PHE A 60 4.50 10.46 -6.98
N PHE A 61 5.40 11.24 -6.39
CA PHE A 61 6.21 10.88 -5.22
C PHE A 61 6.15 12.02 -4.21
N VAL A 62 6.13 11.71 -2.92
CA VAL A 62 5.95 12.70 -1.86
C VAL A 62 7.13 12.68 -0.89
N LYS A 63 7.79 13.82 -0.75
CA LYS A 63 8.71 14.06 0.36
C LYS A 63 7.90 14.59 1.54
N THR A 64 7.90 13.90 2.68
CA THR A 64 7.11 14.32 3.86
C THR A 64 7.90 14.95 5.00
N ASN A 65 9.24 14.92 4.96
CA ASN A 65 10.08 15.46 6.02
C ASN A 65 10.96 16.61 5.47
N PHE A 66 11.14 17.67 6.27
CA PHE A 66 12.09 18.76 6.04
C PHE A 66 11.92 19.44 4.67
N ASN A 67 10.97 20.38 4.59
CA ASN A 67 10.48 21.01 3.35
C ASN A 67 9.74 19.99 2.44
N PRO A 68 8.54 19.56 2.84
CA PRO A 68 7.78 18.55 2.13
C PRO A 68 7.21 19.08 0.82
N TYR A 69 7.09 18.19 -0.16
CA TYR A 69 6.49 18.49 -1.46
C TYR A 69 6.03 17.21 -2.16
N ILE A 70 5.11 17.38 -3.12
CA ILE A 70 4.69 16.37 -4.08
C ILE A 70 5.38 16.67 -5.41
N ARG A 71 5.97 15.68 -6.06
CA ARG A 71 6.49 15.82 -7.43
C ARG A 71 5.78 14.86 -8.36
N PHE A 72 5.40 15.36 -9.54
CA PHE A 72 4.68 14.61 -10.57
C PHE A 72 5.56 14.35 -11.77
N TYR A 73 5.34 13.21 -12.41
CA TYR A 73 6.08 12.72 -13.55
C TYR A 73 5.13 12.14 -14.59
N ASP A 74 5.49 12.26 -15.86
CA ASP A 74 4.83 11.50 -16.91
C ASP A 74 5.35 10.04 -16.97
N LEU A 75 4.69 9.21 -17.78
CA LEU A 75 5.10 7.82 -18.03
C LEU A 75 6.33 7.69 -18.94
N SER A 76 7.12 8.76 -19.13
CA SER A 76 8.47 8.71 -19.68
C SER A 76 9.55 8.95 -18.62
N GLY A 77 9.15 9.27 -17.39
CA GLY A 77 10.06 9.59 -16.28
C GLY A 77 10.42 11.08 -16.18
N LYS A 78 9.83 11.94 -17.01
CA LYS A 78 10.10 13.38 -16.98
C LYS A 78 9.25 14.06 -15.91
N SER A 79 9.88 14.86 -15.05
CA SER A 79 9.17 15.68 -14.06
C SER A 79 8.29 16.69 -14.78
N THR A 80 7.00 16.71 -14.44
CA THR A 80 6.01 17.61 -15.04
C THR A 80 5.60 18.73 -14.10
N ASP A 81 5.68 18.51 -12.79
CA ASP A 81 5.12 19.44 -11.79
C ASP A 81 5.67 19.21 -10.39
N SER A 82 5.53 20.20 -9.51
CA SER A 82 5.82 20.09 -8.08
C SER A 82 4.92 20.99 -7.25
N ILE A 83 4.45 20.48 -6.11
CA ILE A 83 3.58 21.21 -5.17
C ILE A 83 4.25 21.20 -3.81
N SER A 84 4.65 22.37 -3.31
CA SER A 84 5.15 22.52 -1.94
C SER A 84 4.06 22.16 -0.93
N LEU A 85 4.43 21.58 0.20
CA LEU A 85 3.55 21.25 1.32
C LEU A 85 4.01 21.92 2.62
N LYS A 86 4.95 22.86 2.54
CA LYS A 86 5.60 23.46 3.70
C LYS A 86 4.58 24.13 4.64
N GLN A 87 3.64 24.90 4.11
CA GLN A 87 2.61 25.53 4.95
C GLN A 87 1.67 24.50 5.59
N ALA A 88 1.43 23.38 4.90
CA ALA A 88 0.70 22.25 5.45
C ALA A 88 1.43 21.69 6.68
N GLU A 89 2.73 21.38 6.55
CA GLU A 89 3.58 20.88 7.64
C GLU A 89 3.67 21.88 8.80
N ASP A 90 3.87 23.17 8.51
CA ASP A 90 3.94 24.22 9.53
C ASP A 90 2.62 24.32 10.34
N SER A 91 1.47 24.05 9.71
CA SER A 91 0.15 24.16 10.35
C SER A 91 -0.32 22.90 11.06
N ILE A 92 -0.02 21.71 10.52
CA ILE A 92 -0.55 20.43 11.03
C ILE A 92 0.54 19.57 11.68
N GLY A 93 1.80 19.98 11.62
CA GLY A 93 2.96 19.18 11.98
C GLY A 93 3.37 18.20 10.87
N ARG A 94 4.26 17.26 11.22
CA ARG A 94 4.80 16.26 10.30
C ARG A 94 3.69 15.58 9.49
N ILE A 95 3.79 15.62 8.17
CA ILE A 95 2.82 14.99 7.26
C ILE A 95 3.05 13.48 7.27
N GLY A 96 2.02 12.71 7.63
CA GLY A 96 2.07 11.25 7.65
C GLY A 96 1.60 10.63 6.35
N ARG A 97 0.52 11.16 5.75
CA ARG A 97 -0.07 10.62 4.51
C ARG A 97 -0.70 11.71 3.67
N ILE A 98 -0.76 11.45 2.37
CA ILE A 98 -1.36 12.32 1.37
C ILE A 98 -2.31 11.51 0.49
N SER A 99 -3.42 12.14 0.07
CA SER A 99 -4.30 11.66 -0.99
C SER A 99 -4.56 12.82 -1.95
N ILE A 100 -4.38 12.58 -3.25
CA ILE A 100 -4.55 13.60 -4.30
C ILE A 100 -5.90 13.36 -4.97
N ILE A 101 -6.88 14.24 -4.74
CA ILE A 101 -8.19 14.21 -5.44
C ILE A 101 -8.05 14.90 -6.79
N SER A 102 -7.40 16.06 -6.76
CA SER A 102 -6.92 16.81 -7.91
C SER A 102 -5.65 17.55 -7.49
N LYS A 103 -4.92 18.13 -8.45
CA LYS A 103 -3.77 18.98 -8.11
C LYS A 103 -4.14 20.18 -7.25
N ASP A 104 -5.40 20.63 -7.30
CA ASP A 104 -5.95 21.73 -6.50
C ASP A 104 -6.74 21.27 -5.28
N SER A 105 -6.77 19.97 -4.99
CA SER A 105 -7.50 19.38 -3.88
C SER A 105 -6.75 18.17 -3.36
N ILE A 106 -5.81 18.44 -2.44
CA ILE A 106 -4.96 17.45 -1.81
C ILE A 106 -5.41 17.32 -0.36
N ILE A 107 -5.61 16.09 0.11
CA ILE A 107 -5.84 15.82 1.52
C ILE A 107 -4.53 15.38 2.16
N VAL A 108 -4.18 16.01 3.27
CA VAL A 108 -3.01 15.69 4.08
C VAL A 108 -3.45 15.30 5.48
N ILE A 109 -2.70 14.39 6.09
CA ILE A 109 -2.94 13.92 7.46
C ILE A 109 -1.64 14.06 8.22
N SER A 110 -1.70 14.68 9.40
CA SER A 110 -0.56 14.76 10.29
C SER A 110 -0.26 13.39 10.90
N TYR A 111 1.02 13.05 11.03
CA TYR A 111 1.47 11.79 11.61
C TYR A 111 1.20 11.71 13.13
N HIS A 112 1.40 12.80 13.86
CA HIS A 112 1.29 12.83 15.33
C HIS A 112 0.07 13.60 15.83
N ASN A 113 -0.32 14.66 15.14
CA ASN A 113 -1.29 15.62 15.68
C ASN A 113 -2.75 15.25 15.42
N ARG A 114 -3.00 14.13 14.70
CA ARG A 114 -4.35 13.64 14.35
C ARG A 114 -5.21 14.68 13.61
N ILE A 115 -4.57 15.59 12.90
CA ILE A 115 -5.22 16.61 12.07
C ILE A 115 -5.31 16.09 10.63
N MET A 116 -6.50 16.19 10.05
CA MET A 116 -6.74 16.08 8.62
C MET A 116 -6.96 17.47 8.04
N ALA A 117 -6.38 17.77 6.89
CA ALA A 117 -6.58 19.05 6.22
C ALA A 117 -6.69 18.90 4.70
N GLY A 118 -7.53 19.73 4.10
CA GLY A 118 -7.59 19.91 2.65
C GLY A 118 -6.80 21.13 2.24
N ILE A 119 -5.83 20.94 1.34
CA ILE A 119 -4.98 22.00 0.80
C ILE A 119 -5.14 22.11 -0.71
N LYS A 120 -5.10 23.36 -1.19
CA LYS A 120 -5.01 23.67 -2.61
C LYS A 120 -3.55 23.68 -3.05
N ARG A 121 -3.33 23.67 -4.37
CA ARG A 121 -1.99 23.75 -4.99
C ARG A 121 -1.16 24.93 -4.51
N ASN A 122 -1.80 26.07 -4.25
CA ASN A 122 -1.16 27.28 -3.74
C ASN A 122 -0.88 27.24 -2.22
N ASN A 123 -0.96 26.07 -1.59
CA ASN A 123 -0.80 25.83 -0.15
C ASN A 123 -1.90 26.41 0.76
N SER A 124 -2.95 27.05 0.22
CA SER A 124 -4.08 27.49 1.06
C SER A 124 -4.93 26.32 1.54
N PHE A 125 -5.42 26.41 2.78
CA PHE A 125 -6.35 25.44 3.35
C PHE A 125 -7.79 25.77 2.94
N TYR A 126 -8.59 24.75 2.68
CA TYR A 126 -10.04 24.89 2.54
C TYR A 126 -10.82 24.11 3.61
N PHE A 127 -10.18 23.22 4.36
CA PHE A 127 -10.66 22.76 5.67
C PHE A 127 -9.49 22.23 6.52
N LYS A 128 -9.70 22.19 7.84
CA LYS A 128 -8.82 21.57 8.83
C LYS A 128 -9.68 20.97 9.93
N THR A 129 -9.42 19.72 10.30
CA THR A 129 -10.23 18.95 11.23
C THR A 129 -9.34 18.17 12.17
N ASP A 130 -9.51 18.37 13.48
CA ASP A 130 -8.91 17.50 14.50
C ASP A 130 -9.77 16.24 14.65
N LEU A 131 -9.21 15.10 14.24
CA LEU A 131 -9.90 13.81 14.28
C LEU A 131 -10.18 13.33 15.71
N SER A 132 -9.37 13.77 16.68
CA SER A 132 -9.52 13.43 18.09
C SER A 132 -10.76 14.09 18.71
N ALA A 133 -11.10 15.29 18.22
CA ALA A 133 -12.29 16.02 18.67
C ALA A 133 -13.60 15.44 18.13
N LEU A 134 -13.54 14.66 17.04
CA LEU A 134 -14.73 14.04 16.43
C LEU A 134 -15.15 12.75 17.12
N SER A 135 -14.18 12.10 17.75
CA SER A 135 -14.39 10.84 18.42
C SER A 135 -14.92 11.13 19.83
N ASN A 136 -16.20 10.87 20.08
CA ASN A 136 -16.86 10.95 21.40
C ASN A 136 -16.31 9.90 22.39
N LEU A 137 -15.00 9.76 22.46
CA LEU A 137 -14.30 8.73 23.18
C LEU A 137 -14.01 9.19 24.61
N THR A 138 -13.78 8.21 25.47
CA THR A 138 -13.57 8.48 26.88
C THR A 138 -12.22 9.16 27.13
N ASN A 139 -12.06 9.74 28.31
CA ASN A 139 -10.82 10.37 28.74
C ASN A 139 -9.63 9.39 28.89
N GLU A 140 -9.73 8.12 28.51
CA GLU A 140 -8.62 7.15 28.50
C GLU A 140 -8.22 6.68 27.08
N ASP A 141 -9.00 7.08 26.07
CA ASP A 141 -8.81 6.62 24.70
C ASP A 141 -7.84 7.52 23.93
N GLU A 142 -6.79 6.92 23.37
CA GLU A 142 -5.91 7.58 22.39
C GLU A 142 -5.77 6.72 21.14
N TYR A 143 -6.41 7.19 20.06
CA TYR A 143 -6.35 6.57 18.74
C TYR A 143 -5.36 7.29 17.84
N ARG A 144 -4.64 6.50 17.06
CA ARG A 144 -3.87 6.97 15.91
C ARG A 144 -4.59 6.59 14.62
N PHE A 145 -4.51 7.50 13.65
CA PHE A 145 -5.14 7.36 12.35
C PHE A 145 -4.06 7.28 11.28
N TRP A 146 -4.16 6.28 10.43
CA TRP A 146 -3.19 6.00 9.37
C TRP A 146 -3.92 5.82 8.03
N GLY A 147 -3.28 6.19 6.93
CA GLY A 147 -3.73 5.73 5.61
C GLY A 147 -3.20 4.33 5.32
N SER A 148 -3.85 3.62 4.40
CA SER A 148 -3.33 2.33 3.91
C SER A 148 -1.97 2.51 3.24
N PHE A 149 -1.05 1.55 3.39
CA PHE A 149 0.18 1.52 2.62
C PHE A 149 -0.02 1.11 1.16
N PHE A 150 -1.19 0.58 0.78
CA PHE A 150 -1.50 0.35 -0.62
C PHE A 150 -1.70 1.69 -1.35
N PRO A 151 -1.31 1.79 -2.63
CA PRO A 151 -1.36 3.03 -3.40
C PRO A 151 -2.80 3.32 -3.88
N ASN A 152 -3.72 3.53 -2.94
CA ASN A 152 -5.15 3.73 -3.19
C ASN A 152 -5.65 5.07 -2.64
N SER A 153 -6.78 5.56 -3.20
CA SER A 153 -7.49 6.72 -2.67
C SER A 153 -8.01 6.43 -1.26
N ILE A 154 -7.86 7.41 -0.36
CA ILE A 154 -8.46 7.34 0.98
C ILE A 154 -9.93 7.80 0.96
N ILE A 155 -10.42 8.35 -0.17
CA ILE A 155 -11.69 9.11 -0.26
C ILE A 155 -12.65 8.48 -1.27
N LYS A 156 -13.91 8.36 -0.86
CA LYS A 156 -15.06 8.09 -1.73
C LYS A 156 -16.30 8.80 -1.20
N GLU A 157 -17.10 9.39 -2.08
CA GLU A 157 -18.37 10.08 -1.74
C GLU A 157 -18.21 11.10 -0.59
N ASN A 158 -17.14 11.92 -0.62
CA ASN A 158 -16.78 12.88 0.43
C ASN A 158 -16.50 12.27 1.81
N ASN A 159 -16.27 10.97 1.90
CA ASN A 159 -15.91 10.27 3.12
C ASN A 159 -14.46 9.78 3.02
N ALA A 160 -13.70 9.87 4.11
CA ALA A 160 -12.34 9.38 4.17
C ALA A 160 -12.24 8.11 5.04
N ILE A 161 -11.44 7.13 4.63
CA ILE A 161 -11.19 5.90 5.37
C ILE A 161 -9.79 5.91 5.97
N PHE A 162 -9.68 5.51 7.23
CA PHE A 162 -8.42 5.39 7.95
C PHE A 162 -8.30 4.03 8.61
N ILE A 163 -7.07 3.56 8.70
CA ILE A 163 -6.66 2.53 9.65
C ILE A 163 -6.59 3.17 11.03
N THR A 164 -7.06 2.45 12.04
CA THR A 164 -7.06 2.92 13.43
C THR A 164 -6.23 2.01 14.31
N THR A 165 -5.49 2.59 15.25
CA THR A 165 -4.84 1.87 16.36
C THR A 165 -5.12 2.56 17.68
N TRP A 166 -5.64 1.81 18.64
CA TRP A 166 -5.73 2.23 20.03
C TRP A 166 -4.42 1.95 20.74
N ASP A 167 -3.64 3.00 21.01
CA ASP A 167 -2.38 2.87 21.76
C ASP A 167 -2.60 3.14 23.26
N GLY A 168 -3.67 3.86 23.61
CA GLY A 168 -3.96 4.33 24.97
C GLY A 168 -3.16 5.57 25.33
N LYS A 169 -3.60 6.31 26.36
CA LYS A 169 -3.04 7.64 26.71
C LYS A 169 -1.69 7.63 27.40
N LYS A 170 -1.22 6.46 27.79
CA LYS A 170 0.04 6.34 28.50
C LYS A 170 1.20 6.48 27.54
N GLU A 171 2.23 7.20 27.95
CA GLU A 171 3.45 7.40 27.16
C GLU A 171 4.60 6.51 27.63
N LYS A 172 5.58 6.33 26.76
CA LYS A 172 6.80 5.59 27.09
C LYS A 172 7.53 6.32 28.22
N GLY A 173 7.77 5.62 29.33
CA GLY A 173 8.40 6.21 30.52
C GLY A 173 7.43 6.72 31.58
N ASP A 174 6.11 6.49 31.42
CA ASP A 174 5.13 6.71 32.49
C ASP A 174 5.49 5.85 33.72
N THR A 175 5.55 6.49 34.89
CA THR A 175 5.98 5.90 36.16
C THR A 175 5.01 4.84 36.70
N THR A 176 3.81 4.72 36.12
CA THR A 176 2.85 3.65 36.44
C THR A 176 3.26 2.29 35.90
N PHE A 177 4.21 2.22 34.97
CA PHE A 177 4.79 0.96 34.51
C PHE A 177 6.14 0.70 35.18
N ALA A 178 6.33 -0.51 35.70
CA ALA A 178 7.59 -0.94 36.30
C ALA A 178 8.71 -1.12 35.25
N SER A 179 8.36 -1.19 33.96
CA SER A 179 9.33 -1.29 32.86
C SER A 179 8.76 -0.87 31.51
N ASN A 180 9.65 -0.65 30.54
CA ASN A 180 9.27 -0.48 29.13
C ASN A 180 8.49 -1.69 28.59
N LEU A 181 8.76 -2.91 29.09
CA LEU A 181 8.05 -4.11 28.66
C LEU A 181 6.57 -4.03 29.04
N GLU A 182 6.27 -3.58 30.26
CA GLU A 182 4.88 -3.41 30.71
C GLU A 182 4.14 -2.35 29.89
N TYR A 183 4.83 -1.26 29.55
CA TYR A 183 4.30 -0.25 28.62
C TYR A 183 3.96 -0.83 27.25
N TYR A 184 4.86 -1.62 26.65
CA TYR A 184 4.58 -2.28 25.36
C TYR A 184 3.43 -3.28 25.47
N LYS A 185 3.35 -4.08 26.55
CA LYS A 185 2.22 -4.98 26.82
C LYS A 185 0.89 -4.21 26.90
N TYR A 186 0.88 -3.05 27.55
CA TYR A 186 -0.29 -2.17 27.62
C TYR A 186 -0.76 -1.72 26.22
N ILE A 187 0.13 -1.18 25.40
CA ILE A 187 -0.22 -0.75 24.03
C ILE A 187 -0.78 -1.92 23.21
N LEU A 188 -0.12 -3.08 23.27
CA LEU A 188 -0.49 -4.20 22.40
C LEU A 188 -1.81 -4.83 22.81
N LYS A 189 -2.10 -4.87 24.11
CA LYS A 189 -3.43 -5.22 24.61
C LYS A 189 -4.48 -4.27 24.04
N ASN A 190 -4.25 -2.96 24.08
CA ASN A 190 -5.19 -1.98 23.51
C ASN A 190 -5.39 -2.20 22.00
N ARG A 191 -4.31 -2.45 21.24
CA ARG A 191 -4.39 -2.68 19.80
C ARG A 191 -5.20 -3.90 19.39
N MET A 192 -5.25 -4.95 20.21
CA MET A 192 -6.09 -6.12 19.95
C MET A 192 -7.59 -5.81 19.99
N HIS A 193 -7.99 -4.89 20.87
CA HIS A 193 -9.37 -4.47 21.06
C HIS A 193 -9.73 -3.24 20.19
N SER A 194 -8.74 -2.61 19.57
CA SER A 194 -8.94 -1.47 18.67
C SER A 194 -9.95 -1.82 17.56
N PRO A 195 -10.83 -0.89 17.16
CA PRO A 195 -11.41 -0.91 15.81
C PRO A 195 -10.27 -0.91 14.79
N MET A 196 -10.42 -1.65 13.69
CA MET A 196 -9.37 -1.73 12.67
C MET A 196 -9.41 -0.56 11.69
N LEU A 197 -10.61 -0.06 11.39
CA LEU A 197 -10.83 1.05 10.48
C LEU A 197 -11.79 2.09 11.09
N CYS A 198 -11.68 3.33 10.62
CA CYS A 198 -12.74 4.32 10.75
C CYS A 198 -13.05 5.01 9.43
N LYS A 199 -14.27 5.52 9.32
CA LYS A 199 -14.74 6.41 8.27
C LYS A 199 -15.02 7.78 8.87
N VAL A 200 -14.43 8.82 8.29
CA VAL A 200 -14.82 10.20 8.55
C VAL A 200 -15.80 10.62 7.46
N GLU A 201 -17.05 10.84 7.85
CA GLU A 201 -18.15 11.17 6.97
C GLU A 201 -18.22 12.67 6.69
N SER A 202 -18.51 13.02 5.44
CA SER A 202 -18.68 14.41 5.01
C SER A 202 -17.50 15.31 5.38
N ILE A 203 -16.29 14.94 4.95
CA ILE A 203 -15.03 15.61 5.31
C ILE A 203 -14.96 17.09 4.92
N PHE A 204 -15.80 17.53 3.99
CA PHE A 204 -15.91 18.92 3.55
C PHE A 204 -17.03 19.70 4.26
N SER A 205 -17.74 19.08 5.19
CA SER A 205 -18.79 19.75 5.99
C SER A 205 -18.21 20.45 7.21
N ASN A 206 -18.98 21.37 7.80
CA ASN A 206 -18.62 22.04 9.06
C ASN A 206 -18.77 21.12 10.29
N SER A 207 -19.29 19.90 10.12
CA SER A 207 -19.56 18.97 11.23
C SER A 207 -19.35 17.53 10.77
N PRO A 208 -18.11 17.16 10.40
CA PRO A 208 -17.80 15.79 10.01
C PRO A 208 -18.06 14.84 11.18
N LYS A 209 -18.41 13.59 10.86
CA LYS A 209 -18.67 12.55 11.86
C LYS A 209 -17.67 11.42 11.69
N ILE A 210 -17.31 10.75 12.78
CA ILE A 210 -16.46 9.56 12.72
C ILE A 210 -17.27 8.32 13.05
N LYS A 211 -17.08 7.26 12.26
CA LYS A 211 -17.65 5.94 12.50
C LYS A 211 -16.53 4.90 12.51
N PHE A 212 -16.39 4.19 13.62
CA PHE A 212 -15.46 3.07 13.75
C PHE A 212 -16.12 1.77 13.27
N THR A 213 -15.32 0.82 12.78
CA THR A 213 -15.77 -0.51 12.37
C THR A 213 -14.70 -1.57 12.66
N LEU A 214 -15.08 -2.84 12.47
CA LEU A 214 -14.22 -4.00 12.71
C LEU A 214 -13.66 -3.98 14.14
N ASN A 215 -14.55 -3.68 15.08
CA ASN A 215 -14.24 -3.63 16.51
C ASN A 215 -13.75 -5.02 16.95
N GLU A 216 -12.64 -5.05 17.68
CA GLU A 216 -12.08 -6.28 18.26
C GLU A 216 -11.81 -7.40 17.24
N PHE A 217 -11.57 -7.06 15.95
CA PHE A 217 -11.36 -8.04 14.88
C PHE A 217 -10.31 -9.10 15.24
N TYR A 218 -9.17 -8.67 15.78
CA TYR A 218 -8.09 -9.57 16.18
C TYR A 218 -8.41 -10.39 17.42
N TYR A 219 -9.02 -9.77 18.44
CA TYR A 219 -9.47 -10.48 19.63
C TYR A 219 -10.47 -11.61 19.30
N ASN A 220 -11.40 -11.34 18.38
CA ASN A 220 -12.40 -12.33 17.95
C ASN A 220 -11.79 -13.52 17.18
N LYS A 221 -10.63 -13.34 16.54
CA LYS A 221 -9.91 -14.42 15.85
C LYS A 221 -8.98 -15.20 16.76
N SER A 222 -8.33 -14.53 17.69
CA SER A 222 -7.39 -15.13 18.63
C SER A 222 -7.73 -14.63 20.02
N LYS A 223 -8.42 -15.48 20.81
CA LYS A 223 -8.74 -15.19 22.22
C LYS A 223 -7.49 -15.06 23.10
N SER A 224 -6.30 -15.45 22.60
CA SER A 224 -5.02 -15.22 23.27
C SER A 224 -4.44 -13.85 22.92
N ILE A 225 -3.80 -13.21 23.91
CA ILE A 225 -3.15 -11.91 23.69
C ILE A 225 -1.96 -12.08 22.76
N LYS A 226 -2.08 -11.54 21.55
CA LYS A 226 -1.07 -11.56 20.49
C LYS A 226 -0.65 -10.14 20.12
N SER A 227 0.63 -9.94 19.86
CA SER A 227 1.17 -8.69 19.32
C SER A 227 0.69 -8.50 17.89
N TYR A 228 0.05 -7.37 17.63
CA TYR A 228 -0.33 -6.91 16.30
C TYR A 228 0.16 -5.47 16.11
N GLY A 229 0.95 -5.27 15.07
CA GLY A 229 1.44 -3.97 14.62
C GLY A 229 0.36 -3.16 13.89
N ALA A 230 0.64 -1.86 13.73
CA ALA A 230 -0.21 -0.98 12.93
C ALA A 230 -0.18 -1.36 11.45
N SER A 231 0.99 -1.80 10.95
CA SER A 231 1.29 -2.24 9.58
C SER A 231 0.65 -3.57 9.17
N ASP A 232 -0.02 -4.24 10.10
CA ASP A 232 -0.58 -5.57 9.85
C ASP A 232 -2.01 -5.53 9.32
N LYS A 233 -2.52 -4.34 9.04
CA LYS A 233 -3.86 -4.13 8.50
C LYS A 233 -3.81 -3.06 7.42
N GLU A 234 -4.59 -3.29 6.38
CA GLU A 234 -4.66 -2.47 5.19
C GLU A 234 -6.09 -2.33 4.72
N TYR A 235 -6.34 -1.31 3.91
CA TYR A 235 -7.57 -1.23 3.14
C TYR A 235 -7.29 -0.91 1.68
N ALA A 236 -8.18 -1.34 0.80
CA ALA A 236 -8.13 -0.98 -0.61
C ALA A 236 -9.49 -0.45 -1.04
N LEU A 237 -9.50 0.71 -1.68
CA LEU A 237 -10.69 1.25 -2.33
C LEU A 237 -10.53 1.07 -3.84
N LEU A 238 -11.09 -0.01 -4.38
CA LEU A 238 -10.85 -0.49 -5.74
C LEU A 238 -12.17 -0.84 -6.41
N ASN A 239 -12.37 -0.43 -7.67
CA ASN A 239 -13.62 -0.66 -8.40
C ASN A 239 -14.88 -0.20 -7.62
N ASN A 240 -14.78 0.93 -6.92
CA ASN A 240 -15.81 1.41 -5.98
C ASN A 240 -16.12 0.52 -4.77
N ASP A 241 -15.39 -0.57 -4.54
CA ASP A 241 -15.53 -1.42 -3.37
C ASP A 241 -14.46 -1.11 -2.32
N LEU A 242 -14.84 -1.26 -1.04
CA LEU A 242 -13.92 -1.12 0.09
C LEU A 242 -13.52 -2.52 0.58
N PHE A 243 -12.23 -2.79 0.62
CA PHE A 243 -11.68 -4.05 1.10
C PHE A 243 -10.87 -3.81 2.37
N PHE A 244 -10.99 -4.71 3.34
CA PHE A 244 -10.11 -4.81 4.49
C PHE A 244 -9.21 -6.03 4.34
N ILE A 245 -7.92 -5.85 4.60
CA ILE A 245 -6.89 -6.88 4.49
C ILE A 245 -6.12 -6.91 5.81
N SER A 246 -5.84 -8.11 6.33
CA SER A 246 -4.96 -8.30 7.47
C SER A 246 -3.78 -9.19 7.09
N ALA A 247 -2.60 -8.88 7.63
CA ALA A 247 -1.42 -9.74 7.54
C ALA A 247 -1.58 -11.05 8.31
N HIS A 248 -2.52 -11.12 9.26
CA HIS A 248 -2.75 -12.27 10.14
C HIS A 248 -3.95 -13.11 9.70
N ASP A 249 -4.33 -13.01 8.43
CA ASP A 249 -5.51 -13.67 7.91
C ASP A 249 -5.34 -14.13 6.48
N ARG A 250 -6.09 -15.16 6.13
CA ARG A 250 -6.07 -15.77 4.79
C ARG A 250 -7.01 -15.11 3.80
N ASN A 251 -7.86 -14.22 4.30
CA ASN A 251 -8.99 -13.68 3.56
C ASN A 251 -8.85 -12.18 3.33
N ILE A 252 -9.55 -11.71 2.30
CA ILE A 252 -9.90 -10.31 2.10
C ILE A 252 -11.38 -10.15 2.46
N TYR A 253 -11.71 -9.05 3.13
CA TYR A 253 -13.09 -8.75 3.52
C TYR A 253 -13.61 -7.59 2.69
N LYS A 254 -14.69 -7.80 1.94
CA LYS A 254 -15.40 -6.71 1.26
C LYS A 254 -16.36 -6.07 2.26
N LEU A 255 -16.28 -4.75 2.41
CA LEU A 255 -17.09 -3.97 3.32
C LEU A 255 -18.13 -3.15 2.55
N ASN A 256 -19.35 -3.11 3.08
CA ASN A 256 -20.35 -2.15 2.62
C ASN A 256 -19.83 -0.74 2.92
N PHE A 257 -19.65 0.11 1.92
CA PHE A 257 -19.06 1.45 2.16
C PHE A 257 -19.95 2.35 3.06
N ARG A 258 -21.27 2.14 3.06
CA ARG A 258 -22.21 2.93 3.86
C ARG A 258 -22.26 2.43 5.31
N THR A 259 -22.47 1.13 5.52
CA THR A 259 -22.63 0.54 6.87
C THR A 259 -21.29 0.19 7.52
N LEU A 260 -20.24 -0.04 6.73
CA LEU A 260 -18.92 -0.55 7.11
C LEU A 260 -18.92 -2.00 7.63
N GLU A 261 -20.01 -2.73 7.43
CA GLU A 261 -20.13 -4.14 7.79
C GLU A 261 -19.50 -5.02 6.70
N ILE A 262 -19.05 -6.22 7.07
CA ILE A 262 -18.53 -7.22 6.14
C ILE A 262 -19.70 -7.76 5.32
N GLU A 263 -19.66 -7.55 4.00
CA GLU A 263 -20.62 -8.11 3.04
C GLU A 263 -20.17 -9.47 2.52
N ASP A 264 -18.86 -9.63 2.32
CA ASP A 264 -18.29 -10.84 1.74
C ASP A 264 -16.89 -11.11 2.28
N THR A 265 -16.50 -12.39 2.27
CA THR A 265 -15.19 -12.88 2.69
C THR A 265 -14.57 -13.71 1.56
N ILE A 266 -13.50 -13.18 0.98
CA ILE A 266 -12.83 -13.77 -0.18
C ILE A 266 -11.59 -14.53 0.32
N PRO A 267 -11.56 -15.87 0.23
CA PRO A 267 -10.38 -16.64 0.60
C PRO A 267 -9.28 -16.48 -0.47
N VAL A 268 -8.08 -16.04 -0.04
CA VAL A 268 -6.97 -15.77 -0.95
C VAL A 268 -5.77 -16.67 -0.67
N ILE A 269 -5.35 -16.78 0.60
CA ILE A 269 -4.14 -17.54 0.97
C ILE A 269 -4.50 -19.02 1.19
N PRO A 270 -3.98 -19.94 0.36
CA PRO A 270 -4.24 -21.37 0.51
C PRO A 270 -3.80 -21.91 1.88
N SER A 271 -4.52 -22.91 2.40
CA SER A 271 -4.31 -23.47 3.74
C SER A 271 -2.90 -24.04 3.98
N ASN A 272 -2.20 -24.45 2.92
CA ASN A 272 -0.84 -24.98 2.99
C ASN A 272 0.26 -23.93 3.23
N TYR A 273 -0.07 -22.63 3.15
CA TYR A 273 0.85 -21.58 3.57
C TYR A 273 0.70 -21.26 5.05
N ARG A 274 1.81 -21.01 5.74
CA ARG A 274 1.79 -20.39 7.06
C ARG A 274 1.55 -18.88 6.92
N ILE A 275 0.68 -18.34 7.76
CA ILE A 275 0.40 -16.90 7.85
C ILE A 275 0.90 -16.38 9.20
N PRO A 276 1.34 -15.11 9.29
CA PRO A 276 1.78 -14.47 10.52
C PRO A 276 0.79 -14.74 11.66
N GLU A 277 1.18 -15.55 12.63
CA GLU A 277 0.46 -15.67 13.88
C GLU A 277 1.02 -14.60 14.82
N GLY A 278 0.23 -13.58 15.19
CA GLY A 278 0.71 -12.50 16.06
C GLY A 278 1.46 -13.03 17.30
N ILE A 279 2.45 -12.27 17.79
CA ILE A 279 3.40 -12.78 18.79
C ILE A 279 2.69 -13.02 20.12
N VAL A 280 2.68 -14.25 20.64
CA VAL A 280 2.11 -14.53 21.97
C VAL A 280 3.07 -14.02 23.05
N PHE A 281 2.60 -13.09 23.88
CA PHE A 281 3.37 -12.66 25.05
C PHE A 281 3.34 -13.74 26.12
N ALA A 282 4.41 -14.52 26.25
CA ALA A 282 4.66 -15.23 27.50
C ALA A 282 5.16 -14.23 28.55
N ASN A 283 4.88 -14.49 29.83
CA ASN A 283 5.27 -13.59 30.92
C ASN A 283 6.79 -13.39 31.04
N ASP A 284 7.59 -14.30 30.48
CA ASP A 284 9.03 -14.42 30.72
C ASP A 284 9.93 -14.08 29.51
N ILE A 285 9.38 -13.63 28.38
CA ILE A 285 10.15 -13.33 27.16
C ILE A 285 10.76 -11.92 27.22
N LYS A 286 12.02 -11.78 26.80
CA LYS A 286 12.74 -10.49 26.78
C LYS A 286 12.36 -9.68 25.52
N ILE A 287 12.29 -8.36 25.63
CA ILE A 287 11.96 -7.43 24.51
C ILE A 287 12.80 -7.68 23.25
N SER A 288 14.07 -8.09 23.39
CA SER A 288 14.95 -8.41 22.25
C SER A 288 14.48 -9.64 21.46
N GLU A 289 13.88 -10.61 22.13
CA GLU A 289 13.33 -11.82 21.50
C GLU A 289 12.00 -11.50 20.78
N ASP A 290 11.23 -10.53 21.27
CA ASP A 290 10.01 -10.05 20.60
C ASP A 290 10.29 -9.29 19.30
N ILE A 291 11.32 -8.43 19.27
CA ILE A 291 11.74 -7.73 18.04
C ILE A 291 12.21 -8.74 16.99
N LEU A 292 12.93 -9.79 17.41
CA LEU A 292 13.34 -10.88 16.52
C LEU A 292 12.12 -11.70 16.07
N ALA A 293 11.16 -11.99 16.95
CA ALA A 293 9.93 -12.68 16.58
C ALA A 293 9.07 -11.87 15.60
N GLU A 294 8.99 -10.54 15.74
CA GLU A 294 8.32 -9.66 14.78
C GLU A 294 9.00 -9.71 13.40
N GLN A 295 10.33 -9.74 13.37
CA GLN A 295 11.11 -9.93 12.15
C GLN A 295 10.88 -11.30 11.50
N GLU A 296 10.69 -12.37 12.28
CA GLU A 296 10.34 -13.69 11.76
C GLU A 296 8.92 -13.73 11.18
N LEU A 297 7.95 -13.02 11.77
CA LEU A 297 6.59 -12.89 11.21
C LEU A 297 6.60 -12.27 9.81
N TYR A 298 7.53 -11.34 9.56
CA TYR A 298 7.68 -10.73 8.25
C TYR A 298 8.15 -11.72 7.16
N LYS A 299 8.60 -12.93 7.52
CA LYS A 299 8.97 -13.98 6.55
C LYS A 299 7.80 -14.82 6.04
N GLU A 300 6.66 -14.79 6.71
CA GLU A 300 5.52 -15.66 6.42
C GLU A 300 4.66 -15.15 5.25
N CYS A 301 3.73 -15.99 4.77
CA CYS A 301 2.89 -15.65 3.63
C CYS A 301 1.83 -14.63 4.03
N ARG A 302 1.68 -13.57 3.25
CA ARG A 302 0.67 -12.53 3.47
C ARG A 302 0.41 -11.74 2.19
N ILE A 303 -0.75 -11.08 2.15
CA ILE A 303 -1.08 -10.12 1.09
C ILE A 303 -0.25 -8.85 1.31
N THR A 304 0.43 -8.38 0.28
CA THR A 304 1.32 -7.20 0.35
C THR A 304 0.88 -6.06 -0.54
N ASN A 305 0.00 -6.31 -1.50
CA ASN A 305 -0.63 -5.28 -2.34
C ASN A 305 -1.90 -5.84 -2.98
N MET A 306 -2.81 -4.94 -3.36
CA MET A 306 -4.01 -5.26 -4.13
C MET A 306 -4.28 -4.13 -5.11
N LEU A 307 -4.43 -4.47 -6.40
CA LEU A 307 -4.65 -3.51 -7.48
C LEU A 307 -5.86 -3.94 -8.32
N TYR A 308 -6.51 -2.98 -9.00
CA TYR A 308 -7.59 -3.24 -9.94
C TYR A 308 -7.35 -2.54 -11.27
N ASN A 309 -7.54 -3.27 -12.37
CA ASN A 309 -7.40 -2.72 -13.71
C ASN A 309 -8.78 -2.48 -14.33
N ASP A 310 -9.18 -1.21 -14.44
CA ASP A 310 -10.46 -0.82 -15.01
C ASP A 310 -10.65 -1.26 -16.47
N LYS A 311 -9.57 -1.43 -17.25
CA LYS A 311 -9.67 -1.78 -18.68
C LYS A 311 -10.09 -3.21 -18.93
N ASN A 312 -9.65 -4.14 -18.08
CA ASN A 312 -9.95 -5.57 -18.23
C ASN A 312 -10.77 -6.13 -17.07
N HIS A 313 -11.18 -5.28 -16.12
CA HIS A 313 -12.00 -5.61 -14.97
C HIS A 313 -11.42 -6.73 -14.10
N LYS A 314 -10.09 -6.72 -13.89
CA LYS A 314 -9.39 -7.73 -13.10
C LYS A 314 -8.78 -7.17 -11.83
N TYR A 315 -8.80 -7.98 -10.78
CA TYR A 315 -8.05 -7.73 -9.54
C TYR A 315 -6.72 -8.49 -9.58
N TYR A 316 -5.67 -7.84 -9.07
CA TYR A 316 -4.33 -8.39 -8.95
C TYR A 316 -3.93 -8.36 -7.49
N ILE A 317 -3.81 -9.53 -6.87
CA ILE A 317 -3.47 -9.66 -5.46
C ILE A 317 -2.03 -10.16 -5.35
N PHE A 318 -1.18 -9.36 -4.71
CA PHE A 318 0.23 -9.66 -4.52
C PHE A 318 0.41 -10.36 -3.18
N LEU A 319 1.03 -11.53 -3.22
CA LEU A 319 1.26 -12.38 -2.07
C LEU A 319 2.75 -12.56 -1.88
N ARG A 320 3.27 -12.16 -0.71
CA ARG A 320 4.59 -12.63 -0.30
C ARG A 320 4.53 -14.14 -0.13
N THR A 321 5.47 -14.86 -0.73
CA THR A 321 5.59 -16.30 -0.53
C THR A 321 6.79 -16.58 0.37
N SER A 322 6.56 -17.23 1.50
CA SER A 322 7.64 -17.66 2.39
C SER A 322 8.44 -18.79 1.72
N LYS A 323 9.72 -18.57 1.43
CA LYS A 323 10.70 -19.64 1.14
C LYS A 323 12.11 -19.08 1.41
N ASP A 324 12.73 -19.55 2.48
CA ASP A 324 14.18 -19.69 2.70
C ASP A 324 15.13 -18.66 2.05
N PHE A 325 15.18 -17.42 2.57
CA PHE A 325 16.33 -16.53 2.34
C PHE A 325 16.76 -15.81 3.62
N SER A 326 18.08 -15.71 3.80
CA SER A 326 18.80 -15.28 5.01
C SER A 326 18.76 -13.79 5.30
N SER A 327 18.18 -12.98 4.41
CA SER A 327 18.04 -11.53 4.60
C SER A 327 16.56 -11.14 4.61
N VAL A 328 16.11 -10.62 5.74
CA VAL A 328 14.84 -9.87 5.84
C VAL A 328 15.07 -8.54 5.12
N ASP A 329 15.12 -8.55 3.79
CA ASP A 329 14.94 -7.30 3.07
C ASP A 329 13.43 -7.04 3.00
N GLU A 330 12.99 -5.97 3.65
CA GLU A 330 11.59 -5.55 3.59
C GLU A 330 11.18 -5.10 2.18
N LEU A 331 12.14 -4.76 1.33
CA LEU A 331 11.90 -4.24 -0.02
C LEU A 331 11.65 -5.38 -1.00
N GLY A 332 12.54 -6.38 -1.03
CA GLY A 332 12.58 -7.43 -2.04
C GLY A 332 12.33 -8.81 -1.47
N TYR A 333 11.43 -9.57 -2.09
CA TYR A 333 11.15 -10.94 -1.68
C TYR A 333 10.38 -11.69 -2.77
N PRO A 334 10.52 -13.03 -2.86
CA PRO A 334 9.69 -13.85 -3.72
C PRO A 334 8.20 -13.64 -3.46
N PHE A 335 7.43 -13.54 -4.53
CA PHE A 335 6.01 -13.24 -4.45
C PHE A 335 5.23 -13.93 -5.56
N LYS A 336 3.91 -13.92 -5.41
CA LYS A 336 2.97 -14.36 -6.43
C LYS A 336 1.98 -13.24 -6.71
N ILE A 337 1.51 -13.19 -7.95
CA ILE A 337 0.36 -12.39 -8.33
C ILE A 337 -0.77 -13.36 -8.65
N TYR A 338 -1.86 -13.29 -7.88
CA TYR A 338 -3.10 -13.96 -8.23
C TYR A 338 -3.98 -12.98 -9.00
N ILE A 339 -4.45 -13.42 -10.17
CA ILE A 339 -5.32 -12.64 -11.05
C ILE A 339 -6.73 -13.19 -10.89
N TYR A 340 -7.66 -12.31 -10.55
CA TYR A 340 -9.07 -12.60 -10.34
C TYR A 340 -9.93 -11.79 -11.30
N ASP A 341 -11.06 -12.35 -11.70
CA ASP A 341 -12.13 -11.61 -12.39
C ASP A 341 -12.85 -10.63 -11.42
N ASN A 342 -13.85 -9.93 -11.93
CA ASN A 342 -14.65 -8.97 -11.15
C ASN A 342 -15.57 -9.62 -10.10
N LEU A 343 -15.72 -10.94 -10.10
CA LEU A 343 -16.48 -11.73 -9.14
C LEU A 343 -15.57 -12.47 -8.16
N PHE A 344 -14.27 -12.18 -8.16
CA PHE A 344 -13.25 -12.87 -7.35
C PHE A 344 -13.13 -14.37 -7.62
N ASN A 345 -13.40 -14.82 -8.85
CA ASN A 345 -12.94 -16.12 -9.32
C ASN A 345 -11.47 -16.02 -9.76
N LYS A 346 -10.61 -16.88 -9.20
CA LYS A 346 -9.19 -16.90 -9.57
C LYS A 346 -9.02 -17.47 -10.97
N GLU A 347 -8.51 -16.67 -11.90
CA GLU A 347 -8.26 -17.08 -13.29
C GLU A 347 -6.83 -17.61 -13.48
N ARG A 348 -5.85 -16.93 -12.87
CA ARG A 348 -4.43 -17.21 -13.13
C ARG A 348 -3.57 -16.90 -11.91
N GLU A 349 -2.42 -17.56 -11.87
CA GLU A 349 -1.34 -17.29 -10.93
C GLU A 349 -0.03 -17.07 -11.70
N ILE A 350 0.75 -16.09 -11.27
CA ILE A 350 2.09 -15.81 -11.81
C ILE A 350 3.07 -15.79 -10.65
N VAL A 351 4.18 -16.51 -10.80
CA VAL A 351 5.17 -16.73 -9.73
C VAL A 351 6.43 -15.94 -10.02
N PHE A 352 6.88 -15.15 -9.06
CA PHE A 352 8.12 -14.39 -9.09
C PHE A 352 9.08 -14.94 -8.03
N ASN A 353 10.05 -15.74 -8.46
CA ASN A 353 11.09 -16.32 -7.59
C ASN A 353 12.32 -15.41 -7.53
N THR A 354 12.12 -14.12 -7.25
CA THR A 354 13.18 -13.11 -7.24
C THR A 354 12.92 -12.10 -6.11
N ASP A 355 13.99 -11.51 -5.57
CA ASP A 355 13.98 -10.40 -4.63
C ASP A 355 14.31 -9.06 -5.30
N GLU A 356 14.42 -9.02 -6.63
CA GLU A 356 14.76 -7.80 -7.39
C GLU A 356 13.61 -6.79 -7.48
N TYR A 357 12.41 -7.15 -7.03
CA TYR A 357 11.22 -6.32 -7.15
C TYR A 357 10.59 -6.02 -5.79
N ASN A 358 10.05 -4.81 -5.65
CA ASN A 358 9.23 -4.41 -4.51
C ASN A 358 7.74 -4.44 -4.89
N PRO A 359 7.02 -5.54 -4.60
CA PRO A 359 5.60 -5.66 -4.98
C PRO A 359 4.66 -4.72 -4.22
N LYS A 360 5.08 -4.15 -3.07
CA LYS A 360 4.29 -3.13 -2.35
C LYS A 360 4.20 -1.82 -3.13
N ALA A 361 5.21 -1.52 -3.94
CA ALA A 361 5.29 -0.32 -4.76
C ALA A 361 4.63 -0.49 -6.14
N ALA A 362 4.03 -1.65 -6.43
CA ALA A 362 3.38 -1.90 -7.70
C ALA A 362 2.14 -1.02 -7.89
N MET A 363 1.93 -0.53 -9.12
CA MET A 363 0.83 0.36 -9.50
C MET A 363 0.31 0.00 -10.90
N ILE A 364 -0.98 0.22 -11.16
CA ILE A 364 -1.59 -0.01 -12.49
C ILE A 364 -1.62 1.28 -13.29
N THR A 365 -0.91 1.29 -14.41
CA THR A 365 -0.91 2.38 -15.39
C THR A 365 -1.70 2.02 -16.64
N SER A 366 -1.93 3.00 -17.49
CA SER A 366 -2.41 2.83 -18.86
C SER A 366 -1.56 1.88 -19.72
N LYS A 367 -0.27 1.69 -19.38
CA LYS A 367 0.70 0.81 -20.08
C LYS A 367 0.83 -0.58 -19.46
N GLY A 368 0.17 -0.86 -18.34
CA GLY A 368 0.27 -2.14 -17.61
C GLY A 368 0.64 -1.94 -16.14
N ILE A 369 0.94 -3.05 -15.45
CA ILE A 369 1.38 -3.02 -14.05
C ILE A 369 2.85 -2.60 -14.02
N MET A 370 3.12 -1.47 -13.39
CA MET A 370 4.46 -0.98 -13.13
C MET A 370 4.91 -1.44 -11.74
N ILE A 371 6.08 -2.05 -11.63
CA ILE A 371 6.65 -2.54 -10.36
C ILE A 371 8.05 -1.98 -10.14
N GLU A 372 8.35 -1.58 -8.90
CA GLU A 372 9.65 -1.03 -8.57
C GLU A 372 10.73 -2.13 -8.61
N LYS A 373 11.83 -1.84 -9.31
CA LYS A 373 13.05 -2.62 -9.30
C LYS A 373 13.99 -2.12 -8.20
N ILE A 374 14.47 -3.04 -7.37
CA ILE A 374 15.41 -2.77 -6.28
C ILE A 374 16.81 -2.80 -6.87
N THR A 375 17.46 -1.63 -6.94
CA THR A 375 18.84 -1.53 -7.42
C THR A 375 19.81 -1.63 -6.25
N LYS A 376 20.83 -2.49 -6.38
CA LYS A 376 21.89 -2.64 -5.37
C LYS A 376 22.72 -1.37 -5.24
N ASP A 377 22.95 -0.69 -6.35
CA ASP A 377 23.51 0.65 -6.39
C ASP A 377 22.37 1.68 -6.20
N LYS A 378 22.13 2.06 -4.95
CA LYS A 378 21.16 3.12 -4.62
C LYS A 378 21.75 4.48 -5.02
N GLU A 379 21.59 4.85 -6.29
CA GLU A 379 21.78 6.24 -6.66
C GLU A 379 20.73 7.09 -5.94
N TYR A 380 21.21 8.02 -5.09
CA TYR A 380 20.36 8.83 -4.24
C TYR A 380 19.25 9.51 -5.05
N GLY A 381 18.00 9.24 -4.66
CA GLY A 381 16.84 9.86 -5.28
C GLY A 381 16.52 9.36 -6.70
N LYS A 382 17.03 8.22 -7.16
CA LYS A 382 16.53 7.55 -8.37
C LYS A 382 15.66 6.35 -8.01
N ARG A 383 14.53 6.21 -8.71
CA ARG A 383 13.60 5.08 -8.56
C ARG A 383 13.35 4.46 -9.92
N THR A 384 13.57 3.16 -10.06
CA THR A 384 13.48 2.45 -11.34
C THR A 384 12.32 1.47 -11.28
N PHE A 385 11.55 1.41 -12.36
CA PHE A 385 10.38 0.55 -12.47
C PHE A 385 10.38 -0.19 -13.80
N ASP A 386 9.89 -1.42 -13.78
CA ASP A 386 9.61 -2.22 -14.97
C ASP A 386 8.10 -2.35 -15.17
N PHE A 387 7.64 -2.43 -16.41
CA PHE A 387 6.29 -2.93 -16.70
C PHE A 387 6.29 -4.45 -16.75
N LEU A 388 5.40 -5.05 -15.99
CA LEU A 388 5.12 -6.48 -16.04
C LEU A 388 4.26 -6.79 -17.26
N ASP A 389 4.68 -7.81 -18.01
CA ASP A 389 3.91 -8.40 -19.11
C ASP A 389 3.03 -9.52 -18.53
N LEU A 390 1.73 -9.26 -18.32
CA LEU A 390 0.81 -10.12 -17.56
C LEU A 390 -0.42 -10.54 -18.36
#